data_AF-A0AAU7UDT6-F1
#
_entry.id   AF-A0AAU7UDT6-F1
#
_cell.length_a   1.000
_cell.length_b   1.000
_cell.length_c   1.000
_cell.angle_alpha   90.00
_cell.angle_beta   90.00
_cell.angle_gamma   90.00
#
_symmetry.space_group_name_H-M   'P 1'
#
loop_
_entity.id
_entity.type
_entity.pdbx_description
1 polymer ?
#
loop_
_entity_poly.entity_id
_entity_poly.type
_entity_poly.pdbx_seq_one_letter_code
_entity_poly.pdbx_strand_id
1 'polypeptide(L)'
;MRPLWGLLSLGVLAGLWWLETTGPVLTGWPGWLIHAFVYLLLGLTLARATGSRTAGWVLAAWVGALNEVMRAFLPGHEAGITGWWFALGGSWLGSRGVRRPRRLPQDEPWPPEPA
;
A
#
# COMPACT_ATOMS: atom_id res chain seq x y z
N MET A 1 -12.03 6.06 12.72
CA MET A 1 -11.03 4.98 12.59
C MET A 1 -9.83 5.30 11.68
N ARG A 2 -9.80 6.39 10.91
CA ARG A 2 -8.63 6.82 10.12
C ARG A 2 -7.27 6.82 10.86
N PRO A 3 -7.15 7.27 12.13
CA PRO A 3 -5.86 7.26 12.82
C PRO A 3 -5.30 5.85 13.07
N LEU A 4 -6.16 4.85 13.34
CA LEU A 4 -5.74 3.45 13.47
C LEU A 4 -5.10 2.93 12.18
N TRP A 5 -5.69 3.25 11.03
CA TRP A 5 -5.13 2.86 9.72
C TRP A 5 -3.80 3.57 9.42
N GLY A 6 -3.64 4.81 9.90
CA GLY A 6 -2.35 5.51 9.89
C GLY A 6 -1.29 4.76 10.69
N LEU A 7 -1.61 4.38 11.94
CA LEU A 7 -0.73 3.60 12.80
C LEU A 7 -0.38 2.23 12.19
N LEU A 8 -1.36 1.53 11.60
CA LEU A 8 -1.12 0.28 10.89
C LEU A 8 -0.19 0.47 9.69
N SER A 9 -0.33 1.57 8.95
CA SER A 9 0.58 1.89 7.83
C SER A 9 2.01 2.12 8.33
N LEU A 10 2.18 2.84 9.43
CA LEU A 10 3.49 3.02 10.08
C LEU A 10 4.06 1.69 10.56
N GLY A 11 3.23 0.80 11.10
CA GLY A 11 3.65 -0.56 11.49
C GLY A 11 4.16 -1.38 10.31
N VAL A 12 3.47 -1.32 9.16
CA VAL A 12 3.93 -1.99 7.93
C VAL A 12 5.25 -1.41 7.44
N LEU A 13 5.41 -0.08 7.45
CA LEU A 13 6.66 0.58 7.06
C LEU A 13 7.83 0.20 7.99
N ALA A 14 7.58 0.18 9.30
CA ALA A 14 8.59 -0.23 10.28
C ALA A 14 9.00 -1.71 10.08
N GLY A 15 8.02 -2.59 9.83
CA GLY A 15 8.29 -3.99 9.54
C GLY A 15 9.09 -4.18 8.25
N LEU A 16 8.78 -3.43 7.19
CA LEU A 16 9.53 -3.44 5.94
C LEU A 16 10.96 -2.96 6.15
N TRP A 17 11.16 -1.84 6.84
CA TRP A 17 12.49 -1.33 7.15
C TRP A 17 13.33 -2.34 7.95
N TRP A 18 12.74 -2.96 8.97
CA TRP A 18 13.41 -3.97 9.78
C TRP A 18 13.80 -5.20 8.95
N LEU A 19 12.90 -5.67 8.07
CA LEU A 19 13.15 -6.83 7.21
C LEU A 19 14.35 -6.60 6.28
N GLU A 20 14.45 -5.40 5.70
CA GLU A 20 15.47 -5.06 4.70
C GLU A 20 16.83 -4.71 5.32
N THR A 21 16.87 -4.28 6.59
CA THR A 21 18.12 -3.82 7.23
C THR A 21 18.73 -4.85 8.16
N THR A 22 17.90 -5.61 8.88
CA THR A 22 18.34 -6.50 9.96
C THR A 22 17.59 -7.84 9.96
N GLY A 23 16.63 -8.00 9.07
CA GLY A 23 15.73 -9.15 9.04
C GLY A 23 16.41 -10.43 8.57
N PRO A 24 15.86 -11.60 8.94
CA PRO A 24 16.35 -12.87 8.42
C PRO A 24 16.04 -12.98 6.92
N VAL A 25 16.93 -13.66 6.18
CA VAL A 25 16.63 -14.07 4.80
C VAL A 25 15.49 -15.07 4.84
N LEU A 26 14.35 -14.70 4.27
CA LEU A 26 13.16 -15.54 4.22
C LEU A 26 13.33 -16.60 3.10
N THR A 27 13.74 -17.80 3.46
CA THR A 27 14.11 -18.87 2.51
C THR A 27 12.95 -19.80 2.10
N GLY A 28 11.77 -19.66 2.70
CA GLY A 28 10.61 -20.55 2.46
C GLY A 28 9.62 -20.11 1.38
N TRP A 29 9.72 -18.87 0.90
CA TRP A 29 8.81 -18.30 -0.09
C TRP A 29 9.60 -17.47 -1.11
N PRO A 30 9.16 -17.39 -2.38
CA PRO A 30 9.81 -16.53 -3.35
C PRO A 30 9.81 -15.06 -2.87
N GLY A 31 10.98 -14.42 -2.87
CA GLY A 31 11.15 -13.07 -2.32
C GLY A 31 10.21 -12.04 -2.95
N TRP A 32 9.93 -12.16 -4.26
CA TRP A 32 8.98 -11.30 -4.96
C TRP A 32 7.55 -11.40 -4.43
N LEU A 33 7.13 -12.57 -3.94
CA LEU A 33 5.79 -12.80 -3.44
C LEU A 33 5.62 -12.19 -2.04
N ILE A 34 6.64 -12.33 -1.18
CA ILE A 34 6.70 -11.63 0.10
C ILE A 34 6.65 -10.12 -0.14
N HIS A 35 7.46 -9.62 -1.08
CA HIS A 35 7.51 -8.21 -1.41
C HIS A 35 6.13 -7.70 -1.89
N ALA A 36 5.51 -8.38 -2.87
CA ALA A 36 4.17 -8.03 -3.34
C ALA A 36 3.13 -8.03 -2.20
N PHE A 37 3.21 -8.99 -1.27
CA PHE A 37 2.30 -9.09 -0.14
C PHE A 37 2.47 -7.93 0.86
N VAL A 38 3.70 -7.55 1.19
CA VAL A 38 3.96 -6.40 2.08
C VAL A 38 3.40 -5.12 1.45
N TYR A 39 3.60 -4.91 0.16
CA TYR A 39 3.04 -3.74 -0.53
C TYR A 39 1.53 -3.81 -0.74
N LEU A 40 0.93 -5.00 -0.80
CA LEU A 40 -0.52 -5.18 -0.72
C LEU A 40 -1.05 -4.67 0.61
N LEU A 41 -0.44 -5.06 1.73
CA LEU A 41 -0.83 -4.59 3.05
C LEU A 41 -0.65 -3.07 3.16
N LEU A 42 0.48 -2.53 2.70
CA LEU A 42 0.75 -1.09 2.74
C LEU A 42 -0.27 -0.30 1.91
N GLY A 43 -0.56 -0.76 0.68
CA GLY A 43 -1.57 -0.12 -0.18
C GLY A 43 -2.97 -0.14 0.44
N LEU A 44 -3.34 -1.24 1.10
CA LEU A 44 -4.60 -1.37 1.83
C LEU A 44 -4.68 -0.38 3.01
N THR A 45 -3.67 -0.35 3.87
CA THR A 45 -3.68 0.49 5.06
C THR A 45 -3.62 1.97 4.70
N LEU A 46 -2.80 2.36 3.72
CA LEU A 46 -2.71 3.75 3.24
C LEU A 46 -4.00 4.20 2.55
N ALA A 47 -4.61 3.36 1.73
CA ALA A 47 -5.89 3.70 1.11
C ALA A 47 -6.97 3.89 2.19
N ARG A 48 -7.00 3.06 3.24
CA ARG A 48 -7.93 3.20 4.37
C ARG A 48 -7.64 4.44 5.22
N ALA A 49 -6.37 4.78 5.43
CA ALA A 49 -5.95 5.96 6.19
C ALA A 49 -6.34 7.26 5.47
N THR A 50 -6.05 7.34 4.16
CA THR A 50 -6.36 8.51 3.33
C THR A 50 -7.84 8.57 2.92
N GLY A 51 -8.51 7.43 2.81
CA GLY A 51 -9.83 7.30 2.19
C GLY A 51 -9.80 7.37 0.66
N SER A 52 -8.62 7.30 0.04
CA SER A 52 -8.44 7.39 -1.42
C SER A 52 -7.63 6.21 -1.94
N ARG A 53 -8.22 5.44 -2.87
CA ARG A 53 -7.53 4.33 -3.55
C ARG A 53 -6.30 4.83 -4.30
N THR A 54 -6.45 5.94 -5.03
CA THR A 54 -5.38 6.53 -5.83
C THR A 54 -4.25 7.02 -4.93
N ALA A 55 -4.57 7.77 -3.87
CA ALA A 55 -3.53 8.26 -2.96
C ALA A 55 -2.80 7.10 -2.27
N GLY A 56 -3.53 6.09 -1.78
CA GLY A 56 -2.92 4.92 -1.14
C GLY A 56 -1.99 4.14 -2.07
N TRP A 57 -2.40 3.96 -3.33
CA TRP A 57 -1.57 3.30 -4.34
C TRP A 57 -0.32 4.11 -4.70
N VAL A 58 -0.48 5.40 -5.03
CA VAL A 58 0.63 6.27 -5.42
C VAL A 58 1.67 6.38 -4.31
N LEU A 59 1.23 6.57 -3.06
CA LEU A 59 2.13 6.63 -1.90
C LEU A 59 2.89 5.30 -1.71
N ALA A 60 2.19 4.17 -1.74
CA ALA A 60 2.84 2.85 -1.60
C ALA A 60 3.81 2.56 -2.76
N ALA A 61 3.48 2.97 -3.99
CA ALA A 61 4.35 2.80 -5.16
C ALA A 61 5.65 3.62 -5.04
N TRP A 62 5.57 4.84 -4.50
CA TRP A 62 6.74 5.67 -4.21
C TRP A 62 7.59 5.09 -3.08
N VAL A 63 6.97 4.56 -2.03
CA VAL A 63 7.69 3.81 -0.99
C VAL A 63 8.41 2.60 -1.61
N GLY A 64 7.78 1.92 -2.57
CA GLY A 64 8.39 0.85 -3.39
C GLY A 64 9.67 1.29 -4.08
N ALA A 65 9.59 2.39 -4.84
CA ALA A 65 10.72 2.92 -5.57
C ALA A 65 11.86 3.33 -4.63
N LEU A 66 11.53 4.03 -3.53
CA LEU A 66 12.52 4.45 -2.53
C LEU A 66 13.16 3.27 -1.81
N ASN A 67 12.43 2.19 -1.57
CA ASN A 67 12.97 0.97 -0.97
C ASN A 67 14.02 0.32 -1.89
N GLU A 68 13.76 0.24 -3.19
CA GLU A 68 14.75 -0.28 -4.15
C GLU A 68 15.99 0.61 -4.26
N VAL A 69 15.80 1.94 -4.23
CA VAL A 69 16.94 2.88 -4.16
C VAL A 69 17.75 2.66 -2.89
N MET A 70 17.11 2.51 -1.73
CA MET A 70 17.79 2.23 -0.46
C MET A 70 18.54 0.88 -0.50
N ARG A 71 17.89 -0.18 -1.00
CA ARG A 71 18.50 -1.53 -1.12
C ARG A 71 19.73 -1.53 -2.02
N ALA A 72 19.81 -0.64 -3.01
CA ALA A 72 21.00 -0.50 -3.86
C ALA A 72 22.26 -0.09 -3.07
N PHE A 73 22.10 0.46 -1.86
CA PHE A 73 23.19 0.81 -0.94
C PHE A 73 23.44 -0.25 0.15
N LEU A 74 22.64 -1.31 0.22
CA LEU A 74 22.79 -2.38 1.20
C LEU A 74 23.61 -3.54 0.61
N PRO A 75 24.75 -3.91 1.22
CA PRO A 75 25.56 -5.04 0.75
C PRO A 75 24.73 -6.33 0.66
N GLY A 76 24.92 -7.08 -0.43
CA GLY A 76 24.26 -8.39 -0.62
C GLY A 76 22.76 -8.34 -0.95
N HIS A 77 22.17 -7.15 -1.14
CA HIS A 77 20.78 -7.00 -1.54
C HIS A 77 20.66 -6.81 -3.05
N GLU A 78 19.78 -7.59 -3.69
CA GLU A 78 19.39 -7.35 -5.07
C GLU A 78 18.40 -6.19 -5.14
N ALA A 79 18.83 -5.06 -5.69
CA ALA A 79 17.98 -3.93 -6.02
C ALA A 79 17.65 -3.92 -7.51
N GLY A 80 16.42 -3.56 -7.87
CA GLY A 80 16.06 -3.42 -9.28
C GLY A 80 14.61 -3.11 -9.56
N ILE A 81 14.35 -2.77 -10.83
CA ILE A 81 13.01 -2.41 -11.31
C ILE A 81 11.98 -3.52 -11.09
N THR A 82 12.42 -4.77 -11.06
CA THR A 82 11.57 -5.94 -10.78
C THR A 82 10.94 -5.86 -9.39
N GLY A 83 11.70 -5.51 -8.34
CA GLY A 83 11.17 -5.34 -6.99
C GLY A 83 10.09 -4.26 -6.94
N TRP A 84 10.36 -3.13 -7.60
CA TRP A 84 9.38 -2.05 -7.73
C TRP A 84 8.11 -2.47 -8.48
N TRP A 85 8.18 -3.28 -9.53
CA TRP A 85 6.98 -3.80 -10.21
C TRP A 85 6.09 -4.62 -9.28
N PHE A 86 6.68 -5.44 -8.40
CA PHE A 86 5.93 -6.18 -7.40
C PHE A 86 5.33 -5.27 -6.33
N ALA A 87 6.05 -4.23 -5.91
CA ALA A 87 5.50 -3.20 -5.03
C ALA A 87 4.30 -2.48 -5.67
N LEU A 88 4.41 -2.14 -6.96
CA LEU A 88 3.37 -1.46 -7.73
C LEU A 88 2.12 -2.34 -7.87
N GLY A 89 2.28 -3.61 -8.24
CA GLY A 89 1.19 -4.56 -8.41
C GLY A 89 0.49 -4.92 -7.09
N GLY A 90 1.28 -5.21 -6.05
CA GLY A 90 0.79 -5.51 -4.71
C GLY A 90 -0.04 -4.35 -4.15
N SER A 91 0.52 -3.14 -4.16
CA SER A 91 -0.17 -1.95 -3.64
C SER A 91 -1.39 -1.54 -4.47
N TRP A 92 -1.36 -1.74 -5.79
CA TRP A 92 -2.53 -1.55 -6.65
C TRP A 92 -3.69 -2.45 -6.23
N LEU A 93 -3.41 -3.71 -5.92
CA LEU A 93 -4.41 -4.66 -5.42
C LEU A 93 -4.90 -4.26 -4.03
N GLY A 94 -3.98 -3.97 -3.10
CA GLY A 94 -4.29 -3.56 -1.73
C GLY A 94 -5.18 -2.32 -1.64
N SER A 95 -4.87 -1.30 -2.45
CA SER A 95 -5.60 -0.02 -2.45
C SER A 95 -7.09 -0.15 -2.80
N ARG A 96 -7.49 -1.22 -3.50
CA ARG A 96 -8.90 -1.49 -3.83
C ARG A 96 -9.75 -1.91 -2.64
N GLY A 97 -9.13 -2.27 -1.51
CA GLY A 97 -9.84 -2.66 -0.29
C GLY A 97 -10.67 -1.55 0.37
N VAL A 98 -10.55 -0.29 -0.08
CA VAL A 98 -11.46 0.79 0.32
C VAL A 98 -12.75 0.71 -0.52
N ARG A 99 -13.89 0.50 0.14
CA ARG A 99 -15.21 0.59 -0.51
C ARG A 99 -15.57 2.07 -0.65
N ARG A 100 -16.06 2.48 -1.84
CA ARG A 100 -16.70 3.80 -1.98
C ARG A 100 -17.95 3.82 -1.09
N PRO A 101 -18.26 4.93 -0.40
CA PRO A 101 -19.58 5.08 0.20
C PRO A 101 -20.62 4.86 -0.90
N ARG A 102 -21.53 3.91 -0.68
CA ARG A 102 -22.69 3.77 -1.55
C ARG A 102 -23.50 5.05 -1.34
N ARG A 103 -23.63 5.92 -2.34
CA ARG A 103 -24.62 7.00 -2.29
C ARG A 103 -25.96 6.32 -2.08
N LEU A 104 -26.62 6.63 -0.97
CA LEU A 104 -27.96 6.11 -0.72
C LEU A 104 -28.94 7.02 -1.49
N PRO A 105 -30.09 6.48 -1.96
CA PRO A 105 -31.11 7.29 -2.63
C PRO A 105 -31.59 8.51 -1.82
N GLN A 106 -31.36 8.52 -0.50
CA GLN A 106 -31.66 9.64 0.39
C GLN A 106 -30.74 10.86 0.20
N ASP A 107 -29.64 10.73 -0.54
CA ASP A 107 -28.74 11.84 -0.89
C ASP A 107 -29.15 12.54 -2.19
N GLU A 108 -30.22 12.08 -2.86
CA GLU A 108 -30.78 12.77 -4.02
C GLU A 108 -31.58 14.00 -3.56
N PRO A 109 -31.32 15.20 -4.12
CA PRO A 109 -32.16 16.37 -3.87
C PRO A 109 -33.61 16.04 -4.20
N TRP A 110 -34.53 16.40 -3.30
CA TRP A 110 -35.97 16.31 -3.53
C TRP A 110 -36.32 16.89 -4.91
N PRO A 111 -37.13 16.20 -5.74
CA PRO A 111 -37.51 16.74 -7.05
C PRO A 111 -38.20 18.10 -6.89
N PRO A 112 -37.93 19.08 -7.77
CA PRO A 112 -38.60 20.37 -7.70
C PRO A 112 -40.12 20.17 -7.79
N GLU A 113 -40.89 20.88 -6.95
CA GLU A 113 -42.35 20.86 -7.02
C GLU A 113 -42.81 21.34 -8.40
N PRO A 114 -43.84 20.70 -9.00
CA PRO A 114 -44.40 21.17 -10.26
C PRO A 114 -44.99 22.58 -10.07
N ALA A 115 -44.62 23.47 -11.00
CA ALA A 115 -45.08 24.86 -11.07
C ALA A 115 -46.55 24.99 -11.47
#